data_AF-A0A3B0WD12-F1
#
_entry.id   AF-A0A3B0WD12-F1
#
_cell.length_a   1.000
_cell.length_b   1.000
_cell.length_c   1.000
_cell.angle_alpha   90.00
_cell.angle_beta   90.00
_cell.angle_gamma   90.00
#
_symmetry.space_group_name_H-M   'P 1'
#
loop_
_entity.id
_entity.type
_entity.pdbx_description
1 polymer ?
#
loop_
_entity_poly.entity_id
_entity_poly.type
_entity_poly.pdbx_seq_one_letter_code
_entity_poly.pdbx_strand_id
1 'polypeptide(L)' 'MAKARKRRQLKKKPPKISDIARIRNRKRTFAEKFLLVMGILIVLSMVLSLVFSNAGQAF' A
#
# COMPACT_ATOMS: atom_id res chain seq x y z
N MET A 1 35.86 28.08 26.84
CA MET A 1 34.77 28.17 25.83
C MET A 1 34.11 26.81 25.69
N ALA A 2 32.91 26.62 26.25
CA ALA A 2 32.21 25.33 26.23
C ALA A 2 31.60 25.06 24.85
N LYS A 3 32.06 24.00 24.17
CA LYS A 3 31.44 23.51 22.93
C LYS A 3 30.03 23.00 23.24
N ALA A 4 29.02 23.82 22.97
CA ALA A 4 27.63 23.41 22.99
C ALA A 4 27.41 22.33 21.92
N ARG A 5 27.43 21.06 22.34
CA ARG A 5 27.09 19.91 21.50
C ARG A 5 25.61 20.04 21.15
N LYS A 6 25.29 20.49 19.93
CA LYS A 6 23.94 20.49 19.35
C LYS A 6 23.31 19.11 19.61
N ARG A 7 22.44 19.02 20.63
CA ARG A 7 21.59 17.85 20.88
C ARG A 7 20.79 17.64 19.59
N ARG A 8 21.01 16.52 18.91
CA ARG A 8 20.20 16.09 17.77
C ARG A 8 18.76 16.06 18.26
N GLN A 9 17.93 16.99 17.77
CA GLN A 9 16.51 17.01 18.10
C GLN A 9 15.93 15.64 17.75
N LEU A 10 15.28 15.02 18.74
CA LEU A 10 14.67 13.71 18.62
C LEU A 10 13.75 13.74 17.39
N LYS A 11 14.05 12.93 16.37
CA LYS A 11 13.23 12.85 15.15
C LYS A 11 11.78 12.64 15.58
N LYS A 12 10.90 13.52 15.10
CA LYS A 12 9.44 13.53 15.32
C LYS A 12 8.94 12.10 15.43
N LYS A 13 8.33 11.75 16.57
CA LYS A 13 7.77 10.42 16.82
C LYS A 13 6.90 10.06 15.61
N PRO A 14 7.13 8.91 14.95
CA PRO A 14 6.31 8.52 13.81
C PRO A 14 4.83 8.49 14.26
N PRO A 15 3.89 8.82 13.36
CA PRO A 15 2.47 8.85 13.70
C PRO A 15 2.06 7.53 14.35
N LYS A 16 1.19 7.59 15.36
CA LYS A 16 0.60 6.42 16.03
C LYS A 16 -0.31 5.68 15.05
N ILE A 17 0.29 5.02 14.05
CA ILE A 17 -0.36 3.92 13.35
C ILE A 17 -0.62 2.87 14.44
N SER A 18 -1.88 2.43 14.56
CA SER A 18 -2.28 1.44 15.55
C SER A 18 -1.31 0.26 15.51
N ASP A 19 -0.79 -0.15 16.67
CA ASP A 19 0.26 -1.18 16.72
C ASP A 19 -0.21 -2.49 16.07
N ILE A 20 -1.53 -2.74 16.09
CA ILE A 20 -2.20 -3.84 15.39
C ILE A 20 -1.97 -3.78 13.87
N ALA A 21 -2.13 -2.62 13.24
CA ALA A 21 -1.91 -2.47 11.80
C ALA A 21 -0.43 -2.63 11.43
N ARG A 22 0.47 -2.13 12.28
CA ARG A 22 1.92 -2.29 12.10
C ARG A 22 2.37 -3.75 12.22
N ILE A 23 1.83 -4.49 13.20
CA ILE A 23 2.11 -5.92 13.40
C ILE A 23 1.55 -6.74 12.23
N ARG A 24 0.30 -6.47 11.82
CA ARG A 24 -0.33 -7.17 10.69
C ARG A 24 0.42 -6.95 9.37
N ASN A 25 0.90 -5.73 9.11
CA ASN A 25 1.63 -5.43 7.87
C ASN A 25 3.07 -5.98 7.86
N ARG A 26 3.67 -6.23 9.03
CA ARG A 26 4.96 -6.97 9.16
C ARG A 26 4.80 -8.47 8.95
N LYS A 27 3.66 -9.04 9.32
CA LYS A 27 3.38 -10.49 9.17
C LYS A 27 2.90 -10.88 7.77
N ARG A 28 2.44 -9.92 6.95
CA ARG A 28 2.08 -10.20 5.55
C ARG A 28 3.29 -10.64 4.74
N THR A 29 3.22 -11.86 4.21
CA THR A 29 4.23 -12.37 3.29
C THR A 29 4.17 -11.62 1.95
N PHE A 30 5.26 -11.69 1.19
CA PHE A 30 5.28 -11.17 -0.18
C PHE A 30 4.16 -11.79 -1.03
N ALA A 31 3.91 -13.09 -0.86
CA ALA A 31 2.85 -13.82 -1.54
C ALA A 31 1.45 -13.23 -1.26
N GLU A 32 1.12 -12.90 0.00
CA GLU A 32 -0.18 -12.29 0.33
C GLU A 32 -0.37 -10.91 -0.31
N LYS A 33 0.69 -10.10 -0.36
CA LYS A 33 0.65 -8.79 -1.04
C LYS A 33 0.50 -8.95 -2.54
N PHE A 34 1.23 -9.92 -3.12
CA PHE A 34 1.17 -10.25 -4.54
C PHE A 34 -0.23 -10.75 -4.94
N LEU A 35 -0.82 -11.67 -4.18
CA LEU A 35 -2.18 -12.18 -4.39
C LEU A 35 -3.21 -11.05 -4.38
N LEU A 36 -3.09 -10.09 -3.45
CA LEU A 36 -3.98 -8.92 -3.41
C LEU A 36 -3.85 -8.05 -4.65
N VAL A 37 -2.62 -7.75 -5.09
CA VAL A 37 -2.39 -6.93 -6.28
C VAL A 37 -2.90 -7.65 -7.53
N MET A 38 -2.64 -8.95 -7.67
CA MET A 38 -3.11 -9.75 -8.79
C MET A 38 -4.64 -9.85 -8.80
N GLY A 39 -5.28 -10.02 -7.65
CA GLY A 39 -6.74 -10.00 -7.54
C GLY A 39 -7.35 -8.68 -8.04
N ILE A 40 -6.76 -7.54 -7.67
CA ILE A 40 -7.21 -6.22 -8.15
C ILE A 40 -7.03 -6.10 -9.68
N LEU A 41 -5.89 -6.54 -10.21
CA LEU A 41 -5.63 -6.51 -11.66
C LEU A 41 -6.63 -7.37 -12.45
N ILE A 42 -6.96 -8.56 -11.95
CA ILE A 42 -7.94 -9.45 -12.59
C ILE A 42 -9.32 -8.78 -12.64
N VAL A 43 -9.78 -8.21 -11.53
CA VAL A 43 -11.09 -7.53 -11.49
C VAL A 43 -11.11 -6.35 -12.47
N LEU A 44 -10.04 -5.53 -12.50
CA LEU A 44 -9.94 -4.43 -13.46
C LEU A 44 -9.96 -4.93 -14.91
N SER A 45 -9.24 -6.02 -15.21
CA SER A 45 -9.26 -6.62 -16.54
C SER A 45 -10.65 -7.16 -16.93
N MET A 46 -11.37 -7.81 -16.02
CA MET A 46 -12.75 -8.26 -16.26
C MET A 46 -13.68 -7.10 -16.56
N VAL A 47 -13.60 -6.02 -15.77
CA VAL A 47 -14.42 -4.83 -15.99
C VAL A 47 -14.09 -4.19 -17.35
N LEU A 48 -12.81 -4.07 -17.71
CA LEU A 48 -12.40 -3.58 -19.03
C LEU A 48 -12.94 -4.48 -20.14
N SER A 49 -12.79 -5.79 -20.03
CA SER A 49 -13.31 -6.75 -21.01
C SER A 49 -14.82 -6.60 -21.19
N LEU A 50 -15.59 -6.46 -20.11
CA LEU A 50 -17.02 -6.21 -20.19
C LEU A 50 -17.35 -4.89 -20.88
N VAL A 51 -16.60 -3.82 -20.59
CA VAL A 51 -16.78 -2.52 -21.27
C VAL A 51 -16.50 -2.64 -22.77
N PHE A 52 -15.41 -3.29 -23.17
CA PHE A 52 -15.09 -3.51 -24.57
C PHE A 52 -16.09 -4.44 -25.28
N SER A 53 -16.55 -5.51 -24.62
CA SER A 53 -17.55 -6.41 -25.18
C SER A 53 -18.91 -5.73 -25.38
N ASN A 54 -19.32 -4.86 -24.47
CA ASN A 54 -20.57 -4.08 -24.62
C ASN A 54 -20.41 -2.92 -25.61
N ALA A 55 -19.26 -2.25 -25.65
CA ALA A 55 -18.98 -1.19 -26.61
C ALA A 55 -18.83 -1.70 -28.05
N GLY A 56 -18.32 -2.93 -28.23
CA GLY A 56 -18.18 -3.59 -29.52
C GLY A 56 -19.47 -4.21 -30.07
N GLN A 57 -20.47 -4.47 -29.23
CA GLN A 57 -21.81 -4.90 -29.66
C GLN A 57 -22.73 -3.74 -30.07
N ALA A 58 -22.35 -2.49 -29.79
CA ALA A 58 -23.11 -1.30 -30.13
C ALA A 58 -22.80 -0.73 -31.53
N PHE A 59 -21.97 -1.42 -32.33
CA PHE A 59 -21.68 -1.12 -33.74
C PHE A 59 -22.18 -2.25 -34.65
#